data_AF-A0A3M1CUG6-F1
#
_entry.id   AF-A0A3M1CUG6-F1
#
_cell.length_a   1.000
_cell.length_b   1.000
_cell.length_c   1.000
_cell.angle_alpha   90.00
_cell.angle_beta   90.00
_cell.angle_gamma   90.00
#
_symmetry.space_group_name_H-M   'P 1'
#
loop_
_entity.id
_entity.type
_entity.pdbx_description
1 polymer ?
#
loop_
_entity_poly.entity_id
_entity_poly.type
_entity_poly.pdbx_seq_one_letter_code
_entity_poly.pdbx_strand_id
1 'polypeptide(L)'
;MEASNWLAALGEGLGALGRIDMLQRLACELLPNGRVVARDVRTGRGFVVTPLDRAGAGGSERAPLPARAGVGDDAAPPWHGGDGSLDDGRPDDHDVFAQPADDDEDVEDSGTPLAEDVIAAPDERTDPWAETRGPLGEPESATTRLVLDLLERVRRAPSELLAWHEALDAARALVPSEAGAALEREPDARLRFLHAFGPRSAGVQGAVLPAGIGIAGFAAERVASVLVQDTQQDPRFCSDLDEVTGFSTHAVLCVPVAYEGRVFGCLELLNPLLPGGYDRPQLELVEMVADTLAARLATEG
;
A
#
# COMPACT_ATOMS: atom_id res chain seq x y z
N MET A 1 5.62 -11.20 30.95
CA MET A 1 4.21 -11.48 30.60
C MET A 1 4.22 -11.84 29.13
N GLU A 2 3.69 -13.00 28.80
CA GLU A 2 3.58 -13.47 27.42
C GLU A 2 2.27 -12.94 26.86
N ALA A 3 2.34 -12.24 25.73
CA ALA A 3 1.17 -11.77 25.02
C ALA A 3 1.29 -12.12 23.54
N SER A 4 0.16 -12.16 22.85
CA SER A 4 0.08 -12.51 21.43
C SER A 4 0.84 -11.53 20.52
N ASN A 5 1.05 -10.28 20.97
CA ASN A 5 1.86 -9.28 20.27
C ASN A 5 2.43 -8.23 21.24
N TRP A 6 3.31 -7.36 20.72
CA TRP A 6 4.02 -6.38 21.53
C TRP A 6 3.10 -5.32 22.15
N LEU A 7 1.97 -4.98 21.50
CA LEU A 7 1.02 -3.98 21.99
C LEU A 7 0.19 -4.53 23.15
N ALA A 8 -0.23 -5.79 23.08
CA ALA A 8 -0.87 -6.50 24.18
C ALA A 8 0.09 -6.67 25.36
N ALA A 9 1.35 -7.03 25.09
CA ALA A 9 2.40 -7.07 26.12
C ALA A 9 2.63 -5.70 26.77
N LEU A 10 2.58 -4.61 25.99
CA LEU A 10 2.66 -3.25 26.51
C LEU A 10 1.43 -2.88 27.34
N GLY A 11 0.23 -3.19 26.88
CA GLY A 11 -1.03 -2.93 27.58
C GLY A 11 -1.13 -3.68 28.90
N GLU A 12 -0.83 -4.98 28.91
CA GLU A 12 -0.74 -5.79 30.13
C GLU A 12 0.37 -5.28 31.06
N GLY A 13 1.53 -4.92 30.48
CA GLY A 13 2.65 -4.27 31.16
C GLY A 13 2.23 -3.02 31.92
N LEU A 14 1.56 -2.11 31.24
CA LEU A 14 1.06 -0.86 31.80
C LEU A 14 -0.07 -1.10 32.79
N GLY A 15 -0.93 -2.09 32.54
CA GLY A 15 -1.98 -2.53 33.47
C GLY A 15 -1.43 -3.03 34.79
N ALA A 16 -0.44 -3.92 34.75
CA ALA A 16 0.23 -4.43 35.94
C ALA A 16 0.94 -3.31 36.73
N LEU A 17 1.39 -2.25 36.06
CA LEU A 17 2.02 -1.09 36.68
C LEU A 17 1.01 -0.02 37.16
N GLY A 18 -0.30 -0.20 36.91
CA GLY A 18 -1.34 0.79 37.21
C GLY A 18 -1.20 2.08 36.38
N ARG A 19 -0.78 1.95 35.12
CA ARG A 19 -0.39 3.03 34.21
C ARG A 19 -1.14 3.02 32.87
N ILE A 20 -2.27 2.32 32.75
CA ILE A 20 -3.06 2.21 31.50
C ILE A 20 -3.41 3.58 30.91
N ASP A 21 -3.66 4.58 31.76
CA ASP A 21 -4.07 5.92 31.33
C ASP A 21 -2.90 6.81 30.86
N MET A 22 -1.68 6.29 30.81
CA MET A 22 -0.49 7.10 30.53
C MET A 22 -0.21 7.33 29.04
N LEU A 23 -0.69 6.46 28.16
CA LEU A 23 -0.46 6.57 26.73
C LEU A 23 -1.64 7.31 26.07
N GLN A 24 -1.44 8.58 25.72
CA GLN A 24 -2.44 9.34 24.98
C GLN A 24 -2.05 9.57 23.52
N ARG A 25 -0.75 9.56 23.21
CA ARG A 25 -0.23 9.62 21.84
C ARG A 25 0.97 8.71 21.73
N LEU A 26 0.75 7.51 21.19
CA LEU A 26 1.76 6.49 21.07
C LEU A 26 2.54 6.67 19.77
N ALA A 27 3.85 6.82 19.86
CA ALA A 27 4.77 6.66 18.74
C ALA A 27 5.59 5.39 18.96
N CYS A 28 5.68 4.53 17.96
CA CYS A 28 6.41 3.27 18.07
C CYS A 28 7.50 3.17 17.02
N GLU A 29 8.62 2.60 17.43
CA GLU A 29 9.73 2.25 16.55
C GLU A 29 10.04 0.76 16.74
N LEU A 30 9.92 -0.02 15.67
CA LEU A 30 10.35 -1.42 15.65
C LEU A 30 11.83 -1.45 15.24
N LEU A 31 12.67 -1.94 16.14
CA LEU A 31 14.09 -2.09 15.91
C LEU A 31 14.37 -3.38 15.12
N PRO A 32 15.48 -3.44 14.35
CA PRO A 32 15.84 -4.64 13.57
C PRO A 32 15.99 -5.94 14.37
N ASN A 33 16.14 -5.84 15.70
CA ASN A 33 16.20 -6.98 16.63
C ASN A 33 14.82 -7.40 17.17
N GLY A 34 13.72 -6.93 16.56
CA GLY A 34 12.35 -7.26 16.94
C GLY A 34 11.84 -6.52 18.18
N ARG A 35 12.64 -5.64 18.80
CA ARG A 35 12.21 -4.84 19.95
C ARG A 35 11.34 -3.69 19.49
N VAL A 36 10.27 -3.40 20.23
CA VAL A 36 9.44 -2.23 19.99
C VAL A 36 9.69 -1.19 21.07
N VAL A 37 10.11 0.00 20.65
CA VAL A 37 10.20 1.18 21.50
C VAL A 37 8.91 1.96 21.35
N ALA A 38 8.05 1.91 22.36
CA ALA A 38 6.80 2.64 22.42
C ALA A 38 6.96 3.89 23.29
N ARG A 39 6.69 5.08 22.77
CA ARG A 39 6.83 6.35 23.48
C ARG A 39 5.52 7.10 23.52
N ASP A 40 5.17 7.64 24.68
CA ASP A 40 4.16 8.69 24.77
C ASP A 40 4.79 10.02 24.34
N VAL A 41 4.34 10.52 23.19
CA VAL A 41 4.83 11.77 22.59
C VAL A 41 4.58 12.97 23.50
N ARG A 42 3.55 12.93 24.35
CA ARG A 42 3.21 14.05 25.24
C ARG A 42 4.10 14.13 26.47
N THR A 43 4.37 12.99 27.11
CA THR A 43 5.17 12.96 28.36
C THR A 43 6.64 12.63 28.12
N GLY A 44 7.00 12.20 26.91
CA GLY A 44 8.35 11.75 26.55
C GLY A 44 8.73 10.39 27.13
N ARG A 45 7.84 9.73 27.88
CA ARG A 45 8.10 8.44 28.52
C ARG A 45 8.10 7.32 27.48
N GLY A 46 9.18 6.55 27.47
CA GLY A 46 9.35 5.39 26.60
C GLY A 46 9.23 4.08 27.35
N PHE A 47 8.73 3.07 26.66
CA PHE A 47 8.64 1.68 27.07
C PHE A 47 9.32 0.85 25.98
N VAL A 48 10.04 -0.19 26.38
CA VAL A 48 10.63 -1.12 25.42
C VAL A 48 10.01 -2.49 25.61
N VAL A 49 9.32 -2.96 24.59
CA VAL A 49 8.78 -4.30 24.51
C VAL A 49 9.79 -5.17 23.77
N THR A 50 10.17 -6.28 24.38
CA THR A 50 11.18 -7.18 23.83
C THR A 50 10.52 -8.52 23.54
N PRO A 51 10.76 -9.12 22.34
CA PRO A 51 10.31 -10.47 22.05
C PRO A 51 10.86 -11.44 23.09
N LEU A 52 10.06 -12.42 23.49
CA LEU A 52 10.57 -13.52 24.30
C LEU A 52 11.30 -14.51 23.38
N ASP A 53 12.61 -14.64 23.56
CA ASP A 53 13.40 -15.64 22.85
C ASP A 53 12.84 -17.03 23.16
N ARG A 54 12.17 -17.66 22.18
CA ARG A 54 11.82 -19.08 22.25
C ARG A 54 13.04 -19.92 21.86
N ALA A 55 14.12 -19.81 22.63
CA ALA A 55 15.25 -20.73 22.58
C ALA A 55 15.99 -20.74 23.93
N GLY A 56 15.78 -21.82 24.70
CA GLY A 56 16.74 -22.25 25.73
C GLY A 56 16.60 -21.62 27.12
N ALA A 57 15.55 -21.99 27.87
CA ALA A 57 15.60 -21.92 29.33
C ALA A 57 16.58 -22.99 29.86
N GLY A 58 17.86 -22.66 29.80
CA GLY A 58 18.97 -23.42 30.32
C GLY A 58 20.22 -22.57 30.32
N GLY A 59 20.33 -21.62 31.27
CA GLY A 59 21.58 -20.91 31.52
C GLY A 59 21.45 -19.48 32.02
N SER A 60 21.21 -19.33 33.32
CA SER A 60 21.66 -18.27 34.22
C SER A 60 22.01 -16.88 33.63
N GLU A 61 21.13 -15.94 33.94
CA GLU A 61 21.38 -14.53 34.25
C GLU A 61 22.76 -14.20 34.84
N ARG A 62 23.36 -13.11 34.37
CA ARG A 62 24.15 -12.19 35.21
C ARG A 62 23.93 -10.75 34.75
N ALA A 63 23.12 -10.04 35.52
CA ALA A 63 22.90 -8.59 35.40
C ALA A 63 24.18 -7.78 35.71
N PRO A 64 24.42 -6.63 35.07
CA PRO A 64 25.35 -5.64 35.58
C PRO A 64 24.66 -4.73 36.61
N LEU A 65 25.30 -4.57 37.77
CA LEU A 65 24.94 -3.63 38.84
C LEU A 65 25.15 -2.15 38.40
N PRO A 66 24.44 -1.18 39.01
CA PRO A 66 24.60 0.24 38.71
C PRO A 66 25.91 0.82 39.28
N ALA A 67 26.49 1.74 38.53
CA ALA A 67 27.75 2.42 38.79
C ALA A 67 27.77 3.22 40.12
N ARG A 68 28.90 3.16 40.81
CA ARG A 68 29.32 4.13 41.84
C ARG A 68 30.51 4.94 41.33
N ALA A 69 30.48 6.22 41.68
CA ALA A 69 31.46 7.25 41.36
C ALA A 69 32.89 6.95 41.85
N GLY A 70 33.90 7.43 41.11
CA GLY A 70 35.28 7.58 41.61
C GLY A 70 36.35 7.59 40.53
N VAL A 71 36.77 8.80 40.13
CA VAL A 71 38.14 9.31 39.85
C VAL A 71 39.22 8.35 39.32
N GLY A 72 39.91 8.75 38.24
CA GLY A 72 41.33 8.43 38.03
C GLY A 72 41.76 8.16 36.59
N ASP A 73 42.38 9.19 35.99
CA ASP A 73 43.49 9.24 35.02
C ASP A 73 43.87 8.06 34.08
N ASP A 74 44.22 8.51 32.88
CA ASP A 74 45.31 8.08 32.00
C ASP A 74 45.15 6.97 30.93
N ALA A 75 45.57 7.40 29.73
CA ALA A 75 46.22 6.65 28.65
C ALA A 75 45.38 5.82 27.65
N ALA A 76 45.27 6.37 26.43
CA ALA A 76 45.23 5.58 25.18
C ALA A 76 46.55 4.79 25.00
N PRO A 77 46.61 3.71 24.19
CA PRO A 77 47.07 3.85 22.79
C PRO A 77 46.47 2.76 21.84
N PRO A 78 47.02 2.42 20.64
CA PRO A 78 46.26 2.42 19.38
C PRO A 78 46.06 1.01 18.76
N TRP A 79 45.10 0.87 17.85
CA TRP A 79 45.02 -0.32 16.97
C TRP A 79 45.55 0.03 15.58
N HIS A 80 46.70 -0.58 15.24
CA HIS A 80 47.15 -0.87 13.87
C HIS A 80 46.17 -1.89 13.24
N GLY A 81 45.77 -1.78 11.97
CA GLY A 81 46.60 -1.99 10.78
C GLY A 81 46.57 -3.48 10.41
N GLY A 82 45.89 -3.84 9.32
CA GLY A 82 45.78 -5.22 8.85
C GLY A 82 44.97 -5.35 7.56
N ASP A 83 45.68 -5.17 6.46
CA ASP A 83 45.36 -5.34 5.05
C ASP A 83 45.57 -6.79 4.56
N GLY A 84 45.06 -7.09 3.36
CA GLY A 84 45.41 -8.26 2.54
C GLY A 84 44.27 -9.26 2.37
N SER A 85 43.39 -9.21 1.35
CA SER A 85 43.56 -9.33 -0.11
C SER A 85 43.81 -10.77 -0.62
N LEU A 86 43.10 -11.10 -1.72
CA LEU A 86 43.39 -12.12 -2.75
C LEU A 86 42.98 -13.57 -2.41
N ASP A 87 42.48 -14.41 -3.32
CA ASP A 87 42.01 -14.31 -4.71
C ASP A 87 41.51 -15.71 -5.13
N ASP A 88 40.75 -15.74 -6.22
CA ASP A 88 40.67 -16.77 -7.26
C ASP A 88 40.17 -18.20 -7.00
N GLY A 89 39.36 -18.66 -7.98
CA GLY A 89 39.48 -20.02 -8.48
C GLY A 89 38.19 -20.77 -8.79
N ARG A 90 37.51 -20.41 -9.88
CA ARG A 90 36.64 -21.34 -10.63
C ARG A 90 37.53 -22.27 -11.48
N PRO A 91 37.06 -23.48 -11.80
CA PRO A 91 36.84 -23.74 -13.23
C PRO A 91 35.59 -24.59 -13.53
N ASP A 92 35.21 -24.51 -14.81
CA ASP A 92 34.18 -25.26 -15.54
C ASP A 92 34.40 -26.77 -15.54
N ASP A 93 33.35 -27.54 -15.85
CA ASP A 93 33.44 -28.73 -16.71
C ASP A 93 32.09 -29.05 -17.35
N HIS A 94 32.17 -29.36 -18.65
CA HIS A 94 31.13 -29.81 -19.57
C HIS A 94 30.73 -31.27 -19.34
N ASP A 95 29.54 -31.67 -19.83
CA ASP A 95 29.19 -32.95 -20.48
C ASP A 95 27.68 -33.28 -20.26
N VAL A 96 26.87 -33.92 -21.12
CA VAL A 96 26.87 -34.36 -22.52
C VAL A 96 25.51 -35.08 -22.72
N PHE A 97 24.83 -34.84 -23.86
CA PHE A 97 23.89 -35.71 -24.60
C PHE A 97 22.58 -36.27 -23.96
N ALA A 98 21.43 -35.98 -24.60
CA ALA A 98 20.78 -36.86 -25.59
C ALA A 98 19.24 -36.60 -25.69
N GLN A 99 18.78 -36.22 -26.89
CA GLN A 99 17.43 -36.55 -27.38
C GLN A 99 17.52 -37.83 -28.23
N PRO A 100 16.39 -38.53 -28.46
CA PRO A 100 15.88 -38.62 -29.83
C PRO A 100 14.33 -38.58 -29.93
N ALA A 101 13.82 -37.96 -31.01
CA ALA A 101 13.10 -38.56 -32.16
C ALA A 101 11.57 -38.62 -31.93
N ASP A 102 10.79 -37.83 -32.67
CA ASP A 102 10.22 -38.11 -34.00
C ASP A 102 9.04 -39.08 -33.89
N ASP A 103 7.86 -38.61 -34.30
CA ASP A 103 6.87 -39.40 -35.05
C ASP A 103 5.83 -38.43 -35.63
N ASP A 104 6.00 -38.17 -36.92
CA ASP A 104 5.03 -37.61 -37.86
C ASP A 104 3.88 -38.61 -38.08
N GLU A 105 2.63 -38.16 -38.07
CA GLU A 105 1.59 -38.78 -38.92
C GLU A 105 0.66 -37.70 -39.48
N ASP A 106 0.88 -37.44 -40.77
CA ASP A 106 -0.03 -36.78 -41.70
C ASP A 106 -1.31 -37.60 -41.92
N VAL A 107 -2.47 -36.96 -41.86
CA VAL A 107 -3.68 -37.46 -42.53
C VAL A 107 -4.25 -36.32 -43.39
N GLU A 108 -3.91 -36.35 -44.67
CA GLU A 108 -4.65 -35.68 -45.73
C GLU A 108 -5.93 -36.50 -46.02
N ASP A 109 -7.10 -35.86 -45.98
CA ASP A 109 -8.27 -36.35 -46.73
C ASP A 109 -8.81 -35.26 -47.65
N SER A 110 -8.97 -35.71 -48.88
CA SER A 110 -9.29 -35.06 -50.13
C SER A 110 -10.78 -34.69 -50.28
N GLY A 111 -11.05 -33.64 -51.08
CA GLY A 111 -12.27 -33.63 -51.92
C GLY A 111 -13.14 -32.36 -51.94
N THR A 112 -12.62 -31.27 -52.55
CA THR A 112 -13.22 -30.37 -53.59
C THR A 112 -14.69 -29.86 -53.55
N PRO A 113 -14.97 -28.69 -54.19
CA PRO A 113 -15.82 -27.62 -53.66
C PRO A 113 -17.21 -27.50 -54.31
N LEU A 114 -18.16 -26.86 -53.61
CA LEU A 114 -19.44 -26.43 -54.17
C LEU A 114 -19.55 -24.90 -54.19
N ALA A 115 -19.49 -24.38 -55.42
CA ALA A 115 -20.19 -23.23 -56.00
C ALA A 115 -20.56 -22.02 -55.13
N GLU A 116 -19.86 -20.92 -55.41
CA GLU A 116 -20.39 -19.60 -55.81
C GLU A 116 -21.76 -19.15 -55.25
N ASP A 117 -21.73 -18.34 -54.19
CA ASP A 117 -22.77 -17.32 -53.95
C ASP A 117 -22.13 -15.93 -54.08
N VAL A 118 -22.32 -15.34 -55.26
CA VAL A 118 -22.03 -13.94 -55.55
C VAL A 118 -23.02 -13.08 -54.75
N ILE A 119 -22.57 -12.55 -53.61
CA ILE A 119 -23.30 -11.50 -52.89
C ILE A 119 -23.21 -10.22 -53.73
N ALA A 120 -24.31 -9.89 -54.42
CA ALA A 120 -24.49 -8.60 -55.06
C ALA A 120 -24.37 -7.48 -54.01
N ALA A 121 -23.58 -6.45 -54.33
CA ALA A 121 -23.46 -5.24 -53.53
C ALA A 121 -24.85 -4.61 -53.27
N PRO A 122 -25.14 -4.14 -52.05
CA PRO A 122 -26.41 -3.49 -51.77
C PRO A 122 -26.50 -2.13 -52.49
N ASP A 123 -27.64 -1.96 -53.17
CA ASP A 123 -28.17 -0.76 -53.83
C ASP A 123 -28.11 0.46 -52.89
N GLU A 124 -27.55 1.57 -53.40
CA GLU A 124 -27.54 2.90 -52.78
C GLU A 124 -28.97 3.46 -52.70
N ARG A 125 -29.78 2.91 -51.80
CA ARG A 125 -31.08 3.46 -51.45
C ARG A 125 -31.00 4.19 -50.12
N THR A 126 -30.85 5.50 -50.25
CA THR A 126 -31.29 6.56 -49.32
C THR A 126 -31.87 6.05 -48.01
N ASP A 127 -31.07 6.16 -46.96
CA ASP A 127 -31.47 6.05 -45.56
C ASP A 127 -32.62 7.05 -45.29
N PRO A 128 -33.87 6.59 -45.07
CA PRO A 128 -35.02 7.46 -44.81
C PRO A 128 -35.02 8.09 -43.41
N TRP A 129 -33.94 7.90 -42.63
CA TRP A 129 -33.71 8.47 -41.30
C TRP A 129 -32.54 9.46 -41.29
N ALA A 130 -31.85 9.68 -42.42
CA ALA A 130 -30.67 10.53 -42.54
C ALA A 130 -30.91 12.00 -42.18
N GLU A 131 -32.12 12.51 -42.39
CA GLU A 131 -32.46 13.92 -42.13
C GLU A 131 -32.96 14.20 -40.70
N THR A 132 -33.07 13.17 -39.84
CA THR A 132 -33.50 13.36 -38.44
C THR A 132 -32.32 13.41 -37.45
N ARG A 133 -31.09 13.19 -37.92
CA ARG A 133 -29.89 13.37 -37.10
C ARG A 133 -29.39 14.80 -37.20
N GLY A 134 -30.01 15.70 -36.44
CA GLY A 134 -29.31 16.90 -35.98
C GLY A 134 -28.02 16.52 -35.24
N PRO A 135 -27.08 17.46 -34.97
CA PRO A 135 -25.83 17.13 -34.28
C PRO A 135 -26.14 16.77 -32.83
N LEU A 136 -26.53 15.51 -32.62
CA LEU A 136 -26.63 14.89 -31.32
C LEU A 136 -25.21 14.46 -30.97
N GLY A 137 -24.45 15.37 -30.34
CA GLY A 137 -23.43 14.91 -29.42
C GLY A 137 -24.11 13.91 -28.50
N GLU A 138 -23.62 12.67 -28.48
CA GLU A 138 -24.21 11.64 -27.62
C GLU A 138 -24.30 12.23 -26.21
N PRO A 139 -25.48 12.21 -25.56
CA PRO A 139 -25.58 12.73 -24.21
C PRO A 139 -24.58 11.96 -23.37
N GLU A 140 -23.60 12.66 -22.80
CA GLU A 140 -22.61 12.07 -21.89
C GLU A 140 -23.30 11.06 -20.98
N SER A 141 -22.77 9.83 -20.97
CA SER A 141 -23.31 8.73 -20.17
C SER A 141 -23.58 9.21 -18.74
N ALA A 142 -24.64 8.72 -18.10
CA ALA A 142 -24.93 9.06 -16.71
C ALA A 142 -23.71 8.86 -15.78
N THR A 143 -22.86 7.89 -16.12
CA THR A 143 -21.57 7.64 -15.47
C THR A 143 -20.58 8.80 -15.64
N THR A 144 -20.46 9.36 -16.84
CA THR A 144 -19.59 10.52 -17.12
C THR A 144 -20.00 11.73 -16.29
N ARG A 145 -21.32 12.01 -16.23
CA ARG A 145 -21.83 13.11 -15.40
C ARG A 145 -21.55 12.90 -13.92
N LEU A 146 -21.74 11.67 -13.42
CA LEU A 146 -21.42 11.33 -12.03
C LEU A 146 -19.95 11.58 -11.71
N VAL A 147 -19.04 11.12 -12.58
CA VAL A 147 -17.59 11.34 -12.40
C VAL A 147 -17.31 12.84 -12.33
N LEU A 148 -17.79 13.62 -13.30
CA LEU A 148 -17.56 15.07 -13.34
C LEU A 148 -18.11 15.79 -12.11
N ASP A 149 -19.32 15.45 -11.65
CA ASP A 149 -19.94 16.02 -10.46
C ASP A 149 -19.10 15.72 -9.20
N LEU A 150 -18.60 14.51 -9.06
CA LEU A 150 -17.74 14.10 -7.94
C LEU A 150 -16.40 14.84 -7.96
N LEU A 151 -15.74 14.93 -9.12
CA LEU A 151 -14.48 15.68 -9.25
C LEU A 151 -14.66 17.17 -8.94
N GLU A 152 -15.81 17.75 -9.32
CA GLU A 152 -16.11 19.14 -9.02
C GLU A 152 -16.30 19.39 -7.51
N ARG A 153 -16.84 18.42 -6.76
CA ARG A 153 -16.90 18.50 -5.29
C ARG A 153 -15.50 18.57 -4.69
N VAL A 154 -14.57 17.73 -5.14
CA VAL A 154 -13.16 17.76 -4.71
C VAL A 154 -12.53 19.13 -5.03
N ARG A 155 -12.71 19.61 -6.26
CA ARG A 155 -12.16 20.89 -6.72
C ARG A 155 -12.71 22.09 -5.93
N ARG A 156 -14.00 22.08 -5.59
CA ARG A 156 -14.67 23.17 -4.87
C ARG A 156 -14.64 23.02 -3.36
N ALA A 157 -13.97 22.01 -2.82
CA ALA A 157 -13.89 21.80 -1.39
C ALA A 157 -13.31 23.06 -0.69
N PRO A 158 -13.94 23.53 0.40
CA PRO A 158 -13.61 24.82 1.00
C PRO A 158 -12.34 24.81 1.87
N SER A 159 -11.73 23.64 2.10
CA SER A 159 -10.46 23.48 2.80
C SER A 159 -9.73 22.22 2.35
N GLU A 160 -8.41 22.13 2.58
CA GLU A 160 -7.61 20.93 2.29
C GLU A 160 -8.21 19.67 2.94
N LEU A 161 -8.56 19.75 4.23
CA LEU A 161 -9.13 18.63 4.97
C LEU A 161 -10.45 18.13 4.34
N LEU A 162 -11.28 19.04 3.84
CA LEU A 162 -12.50 18.68 3.14
C LEU A 162 -12.23 18.18 1.72
N ALA A 163 -11.20 18.68 1.04
CA ALA A 163 -10.80 18.15 -0.26
C ALA A 163 -10.40 16.68 -0.16
N TRP A 164 -9.62 16.31 0.86
CA TRP A 164 -9.29 14.91 1.16
C TRP A 164 -10.52 14.06 1.46
N HIS A 165 -11.49 14.60 2.23
CA HIS A 165 -12.74 13.90 2.53
C HIS A 165 -13.55 13.64 1.26
N GLU A 166 -13.79 14.69 0.46
CA GLU A 166 -14.52 14.63 -0.80
C GLU A 166 -13.84 13.68 -1.80
N ALA A 167 -12.51 13.65 -1.84
CA ALA A 167 -11.76 12.75 -2.70
C ALA A 167 -11.94 11.28 -2.28
N LEU A 168 -11.87 10.98 -0.98
CA LEU A 168 -12.12 9.62 -0.50
C LEU A 168 -13.57 9.18 -0.75
N ASP A 169 -14.53 10.08 -0.54
CA ASP A 169 -15.95 9.82 -0.81
C ASP A 169 -16.21 9.61 -2.32
N ALA A 170 -15.57 10.39 -3.19
CA ALA A 170 -15.63 10.22 -4.63
C ALA A 170 -15.04 8.86 -5.06
N ALA A 171 -13.85 8.51 -4.56
CA ALA A 171 -13.22 7.22 -4.82
C ALA A 171 -14.14 6.05 -4.42
N ARG A 172 -14.74 6.12 -3.23
CA ARG A 172 -15.70 5.12 -2.74
C ARG A 172 -16.96 5.02 -3.60
N ALA A 173 -17.49 6.15 -4.08
CA ALA A 173 -18.68 6.19 -4.90
C ALA A 173 -18.44 5.59 -6.30
N LEU A 174 -17.25 5.81 -6.86
CA LEU A 174 -16.84 5.29 -8.17
C LEU A 174 -16.43 3.82 -8.10
N VAL A 175 -15.76 3.42 -7.01
CA VAL A 175 -15.26 2.06 -6.81
C VAL A 175 -15.70 1.54 -5.43
N PRO A 176 -16.91 0.96 -5.34
CA PRO A 176 -17.45 0.47 -4.07
C PRO A 176 -16.54 -0.56 -3.40
N SER A 177 -16.08 -0.23 -2.20
CA SER A 177 -15.12 -1.02 -1.42
C SER A 177 -15.60 -1.13 0.04
N GLU A 178 -15.15 -2.17 0.74
CA GLU A 178 -15.54 -2.42 2.14
C GLU A 178 -14.98 -1.33 3.08
N ALA A 179 -13.72 -0.95 2.83
CA ALA A 179 -13.01 0.07 3.57
C ALA A 179 -12.14 0.92 2.64
N GLY A 180 -11.63 2.03 3.16
CA GLY A 180 -10.71 2.89 2.44
C GLY A 180 -10.22 4.05 3.30
N ALA A 181 -9.13 4.66 2.89
CA ALA A 181 -8.46 5.71 3.62
C ALA A 181 -7.85 6.78 2.71
N ALA A 182 -7.84 8.01 3.23
CA ALA A 182 -7.06 9.14 2.72
C ALA A 182 -5.88 9.37 3.67
N LEU A 183 -4.67 9.27 3.14
CA LEU A 183 -3.44 9.43 3.90
C LEU A 183 -2.69 10.67 3.41
N GLU A 184 -2.38 11.60 4.30
CA GLU A 184 -1.55 12.77 4.02
C GLU A 184 -0.08 12.47 4.33
N ARG A 185 0.81 12.93 3.45
CA ARG A 185 2.25 12.81 3.63
C ARG A 185 2.79 13.98 4.43
N GLU A 186 3.39 13.66 5.57
CA GLU A 186 4.11 14.61 6.43
C GLU A 186 5.48 14.98 5.84
N PRO A 187 6.10 16.10 6.30
CA PRO A 187 7.42 16.52 5.82
C PRO A 187 8.53 15.47 5.98
N ASP A 188 8.42 14.58 6.97
CA ASP A 188 9.35 13.48 7.23
C ASP A 188 8.98 12.18 6.50
N ALA A 189 8.15 12.27 5.47
CA ALA A 189 7.69 11.18 4.61
C ALA A 189 6.75 10.15 5.27
N ARG A 190 6.34 10.36 6.52
CA ARG A 190 5.31 9.52 7.16
C ARG A 190 3.93 9.80 6.57
N LEU A 191 3.03 8.82 6.64
CA LEU A 191 1.68 8.93 6.12
C LEU A 191 0.67 8.94 7.27
N ARG A 192 -0.07 10.04 7.42
CA ARG A 192 -1.11 10.22 8.44
C ARG A 192 -2.48 9.92 7.86
N PHE A 193 -3.25 9.07 8.51
CA PHE A 193 -4.65 8.83 8.18
C PHE A 193 -5.50 10.07 8.52
N LEU A 194 -5.93 10.81 7.50
CA LEU A 194 -6.83 11.96 7.68
C LEU A 194 -8.29 11.51 7.81
N HIS A 195 -8.72 10.65 6.89
CA HIS A 195 -10.07 10.12 6.83
C HIS A 195 -10.02 8.64 6.50
N ALA A 196 -10.96 7.88 7.05
CA ALA A 196 -11.13 6.47 6.74
C ALA A 196 -12.60 6.07 6.87
N PHE A 197 -13.04 5.13 6.04
CA PHE A 197 -14.36 4.49 6.14
C PHE A 197 -14.21 2.97 6.20
N GLY A 198 -15.31 2.31 6.58
CA GLY A 198 -15.38 0.87 6.67
C GLY A 198 -15.33 0.37 8.12
N PRO A 199 -15.33 -0.95 8.31
CA PRO A 199 -15.20 -1.53 9.64
C PRO A 199 -13.93 -1.01 10.32
N ARG A 200 -14.02 -0.70 11.62
CA ARG A 200 -12.86 -0.32 12.45
C ARG A 200 -12.15 0.98 12.04
N SER A 201 -12.67 1.76 11.09
CA SER A 201 -12.04 3.00 10.60
C SER A 201 -11.81 4.05 11.69
N ALA A 202 -12.66 4.07 12.72
CA ALA A 202 -12.49 4.95 13.88
C ALA A 202 -11.17 4.70 14.65
N GLY A 203 -10.62 3.48 14.58
CA GLY A 203 -9.38 3.12 15.25
C GLY A 203 -8.10 3.57 14.53
N VAL A 204 -8.22 3.96 13.25
CA VAL A 204 -7.06 4.34 12.43
C VAL A 204 -6.98 5.85 12.17
N GLN A 205 -8.05 6.61 12.45
CA GLN A 205 -8.06 8.05 12.23
C GLN A 205 -6.99 8.76 13.06
N GLY A 206 -6.11 9.51 12.40
CA GLY A 206 -4.96 10.17 13.02
C GLY A 206 -3.77 9.26 13.32
N ALA A 207 -3.85 7.95 13.03
CA ALA A 207 -2.69 7.07 13.07
C ALA A 207 -1.67 7.49 11.99
N VAL A 208 -0.42 7.09 12.18
CA VAL A 208 0.68 7.44 11.29
C VAL A 208 1.46 6.19 10.90
N LEU A 209 1.57 5.93 9.60
CA LEU A 209 2.45 4.91 9.05
C LEU A 209 3.87 5.50 8.89
N PRO A 210 4.91 4.76 9.28
CA PRO A 210 6.29 5.14 8.97
C PRO A 210 6.51 5.24 7.44
N ALA A 211 7.49 6.05 7.04
CA ALA A 211 7.87 6.20 5.64
C ALA A 211 8.22 4.85 5.01
N GLY A 212 7.75 4.63 3.78
CA GLY A 212 8.03 3.42 2.99
C GLY A 212 7.35 2.14 3.45
N ILE A 213 6.56 2.16 4.53
CA ILE A 213 5.88 0.98 5.04
C ILE A 213 4.54 0.76 4.35
N GLY A 214 4.28 -0.51 4.01
CA GLY A 214 3.01 -0.93 3.43
C GLY A 214 2.86 -0.55 1.95
N ILE A 215 1.70 -0.89 1.39
CA ILE A 215 1.33 -0.54 0.02
C ILE A 215 1.29 0.98 -0.17
N ALA A 216 0.70 1.71 0.77
CA ALA A 216 0.64 3.18 0.73
C ALA A 216 2.03 3.82 0.78
N GLY A 217 2.94 3.33 1.63
CA GLY A 217 4.32 3.82 1.68
C GLY A 217 5.05 3.62 0.35
N PHE A 218 4.94 2.42 -0.23
CA PHE A 218 5.51 2.12 -1.55
C PHE A 218 4.94 3.02 -2.65
N ALA A 219 3.61 3.20 -2.68
CA ALA A 219 2.94 4.03 -3.68
C ALA A 219 3.40 5.49 -3.61
N ALA A 220 3.48 6.06 -2.39
CA ALA A 220 3.95 7.41 -2.15
C ALA A 220 5.42 7.62 -2.55
N GLU A 221 6.31 6.67 -2.24
CA GLU A 221 7.74 6.80 -2.54
C GLU A 221 8.06 6.63 -4.02
N ARG A 222 7.39 5.69 -4.69
CA ARG A 222 7.61 5.40 -6.11
C ARG A 222 6.76 6.26 -7.04
N VAL A 223 5.81 7.01 -6.49
CA VAL A 223 4.77 7.73 -7.25
C VAL A 223 4.14 6.78 -8.27
N ALA A 224 3.72 5.62 -7.77
CA ALA A 224 3.19 4.54 -8.60
C ALA A 224 1.91 3.99 -7.99
N SER A 225 0.84 3.96 -8.78
CA SER A 225 -0.41 3.29 -8.43
C SER A 225 -0.21 1.79 -8.29
N VAL A 226 -0.80 1.20 -7.26
CA VAL A 226 -0.66 -0.22 -6.91
C VAL A 226 -2.04 -0.86 -6.85
N LEU A 227 -2.16 -2.01 -7.51
CA LEU A 227 -3.35 -2.86 -7.49
C LEU A 227 -2.92 -4.26 -7.05
N VAL A 228 -3.42 -4.69 -5.89
CA VAL A 228 -3.13 -5.97 -5.25
C VAL A 228 -4.43 -6.77 -5.15
N GLN A 229 -4.46 -7.95 -5.77
CA GLN A 229 -5.63 -8.84 -5.73
C GLN A 229 -5.61 -9.80 -4.54
N ASP A 230 -4.43 -10.10 -4.03
CA ASP A 230 -4.20 -10.96 -2.87
C ASP A 230 -3.04 -10.40 -2.04
N THR A 231 -3.36 -9.78 -0.92
CA THR A 231 -2.38 -9.19 0.00
C THR A 231 -1.47 -10.22 0.65
N GLN A 232 -1.89 -11.47 0.79
CA GLN A 232 -1.05 -12.52 1.40
C GLN A 232 0.13 -12.89 0.51
N GLN A 233 0.03 -12.61 -0.79
CA GLN A 233 1.08 -12.86 -1.78
C GLN A 233 1.93 -11.62 -2.08
N ASP A 234 1.57 -10.46 -1.53
CA ASP A 234 2.30 -9.21 -1.78
C ASP A 234 3.27 -8.91 -0.63
N PRO A 235 4.59 -8.99 -0.84
CA PRO A 235 5.58 -8.78 0.21
C PRO A 235 5.64 -7.33 0.72
N ARG A 236 4.97 -6.39 0.03
CA ARG A 236 4.88 -4.99 0.44
C ARG A 236 3.71 -4.76 1.40
N PHE A 237 2.78 -5.71 1.51
CA PHE A 237 1.66 -5.61 2.42
C PHE A 237 2.14 -5.71 3.88
N CYS A 238 1.61 -4.83 4.74
CA CYS A 238 1.92 -4.78 6.16
C CYS A 238 0.66 -5.15 6.95
N SER A 239 0.64 -6.34 7.56
CA SER A 239 -0.51 -6.85 8.32
C SER A 239 -0.69 -6.21 9.69
N ASP A 240 0.25 -5.39 10.17
CA ASP A 240 0.20 -4.79 11.51
C ASP A 240 -1.11 -4.04 11.77
N LEU A 241 -1.63 -3.31 10.76
CA LEU A 241 -2.87 -2.55 10.91
C LEU A 241 -4.09 -3.47 10.96
N ASP A 242 -4.10 -4.54 10.17
CA ASP A 242 -5.12 -5.58 10.19
C ASP A 242 -5.14 -6.30 11.54
N GLU A 243 -3.98 -6.67 12.07
CA GLU A 243 -3.84 -7.34 13.37
C GLU A 243 -4.31 -6.45 14.54
N VAL A 244 -4.03 -5.16 14.49
CA VAL A 244 -4.45 -4.19 15.52
C VAL A 244 -5.95 -3.89 15.45
N THR A 245 -6.49 -3.75 14.23
CA THR A 245 -7.91 -3.38 14.04
C THR A 245 -8.85 -4.60 14.07
N GLY A 246 -8.33 -5.79 13.79
CA GLY A 246 -9.10 -6.99 13.50
C GLY A 246 -9.81 -6.94 12.15
N PHE A 247 -9.42 -6.03 11.26
CA PHE A 247 -9.86 -6.00 9.87
C PHE A 247 -8.99 -6.95 9.05
N SER A 248 -9.55 -7.57 8.01
CA SER A 248 -8.81 -8.48 7.14
C SER A 248 -8.82 -7.93 5.72
N THR A 249 -7.71 -7.32 5.33
CA THR A 249 -7.47 -6.80 4.00
C THR A 249 -6.99 -7.93 3.11
N HIS A 250 -7.73 -8.23 2.04
CA HIS A 250 -7.38 -9.25 1.04
C HIS A 250 -7.08 -8.64 -0.33
N ALA A 251 -7.59 -7.45 -0.64
CA ALA A 251 -7.27 -6.73 -1.87
C ALA A 251 -7.11 -5.23 -1.61
N VAL A 252 -6.21 -4.58 -2.35
CA VAL A 252 -5.84 -3.18 -2.18
C VAL A 252 -5.76 -2.47 -3.53
N LEU A 253 -6.38 -1.30 -3.63
CA LEU A 253 -6.16 -0.32 -4.68
C LEU A 253 -5.62 0.94 -4.02
N CYS A 254 -4.37 1.29 -4.32
CA CYS A 254 -3.71 2.46 -3.73
C CYS A 254 -3.14 3.35 -4.83
N VAL A 255 -3.48 4.64 -4.80
CA VAL A 255 -2.98 5.64 -5.75
C VAL A 255 -2.27 6.77 -4.99
N PRO A 256 -1.09 7.21 -5.44
CA PRO A 256 -0.44 8.38 -4.88
C PRO A 256 -1.19 9.65 -5.29
N VAL A 257 -1.26 10.62 -4.38
CA VAL A 257 -1.75 11.98 -4.64
C VAL A 257 -0.51 12.84 -4.87
N ALA A 258 -0.18 13.13 -6.12
CA ALA A 258 1.05 13.84 -6.49
C ALA A 258 0.82 14.85 -7.63
N TYR A 259 1.52 15.97 -7.59
CA TYR A 259 1.47 17.01 -8.61
C TYR A 259 2.87 17.59 -8.83
N GLU A 260 3.32 17.65 -10.08
CA GLU A 260 4.61 18.25 -10.48
C GLU A 260 5.81 17.84 -9.59
N GLY A 261 5.89 16.55 -9.23
CA GLY A 261 6.99 16.00 -8.42
C GLY A 261 6.83 16.17 -6.91
N ARG A 262 5.79 16.85 -6.43
CA ARG A 262 5.41 16.88 -5.01
C ARG A 262 4.40 15.77 -4.72
N VAL A 263 4.67 14.96 -3.69
CA VAL A 263 3.75 13.94 -3.19
C VAL A 263 3.03 14.47 -1.94
N PHE A 264 1.71 14.55 -2.00
CA PHE A 264 0.84 14.98 -0.91
C PHE A 264 0.35 13.81 -0.05
N GLY A 265 0.39 12.57 -0.55
CA GLY A 265 -0.14 11.42 0.18
C GLY A 265 -0.65 10.31 -0.74
N CYS A 266 -1.66 9.57 -0.28
CA CYS A 266 -2.31 8.48 -1.03
C CYS A 266 -3.82 8.43 -0.78
N LEU A 267 -4.55 7.90 -1.76
CA LEU A 267 -5.90 7.35 -1.57
C LEU A 267 -5.81 5.83 -1.65
N GLU A 268 -6.48 5.13 -0.74
CA GLU A 268 -6.49 3.67 -0.66
C GLU A 268 -7.91 3.16 -0.51
N LEU A 269 -8.25 2.11 -1.28
CA LEU A 269 -9.48 1.35 -1.18
C LEU A 269 -9.15 -0.11 -0.91
N LEU A 270 -9.92 -0.72 -0.01
CA LEU A 270 -9.68 -2.07 0.51
C LEU A 270 -10.91 -2.93 0.27
N ASN A 271 -10.66 -4.16 -0.18
CA ASN A 271 -11.65 -5.22 -0.36
C ASN A 271 -12.85 -4.76 -1.24
N PRO A 272 -12.77 -4.94 -2.58
CA PRO A 272 -13.83 -4.51 -3.47
C PRO A 272 -15.14 -5.24 -3.13
N LEU A 273 -16.26 -4.51 -3.15
CA LEU A 273 -17.58 -5.11 -2.87
C LEU A 273 -18.15 -5.88 -4.07
N LEU A 274 -17.63 -5.58 -5.27
CA LEU A 274 -18.01 -6.27 -6.50
C LEU A 274 -17.12 -7.50 -6.70
N PRO A 275 -17.67 -8.60 -7.25
CA PRO A 275 -16.90 -9.78 -7.56
C PRO A 275 -15.88 -9.49 -8.67
N GLY A 276 -14.73 -10.17 -8.63
CA GLY A 276 -13.69 -10.06 -9.66
C GLY A 276 -12.47 -9.24 -9.27
N GLY A 277 -12.44 -8.67 -8.06
CA GLY A 277 -11.32 -7.86 -7.59
C GLY A 277 -11.32 -6.45 -8.17
N TYR A 278 -10.20 -5.74 -8.03
CA TYR A 278 -10.04 -4.43 -8.67
C TYR A 278 -9.60 -4.60 -10.14
N ASP A 279 -10.05 -3.74 -11.04
CA ASP A 279 -9.60 -3.73 -12.44
C ASP A 279 -8.91 -2.42 -12.83
N ARG A 280 -8.36 -2.40 -14.06
CA ARG A 280 -7.63 -1.24 -14.58
C ARG A 280 -8.54 -0.01 -14.76
N PRO A 281 -9.75 -0.12 -15.33
CA PRO A 281 -10.69 1.01 -15.39
C PRO A 281 -11.03 1.61 -14.01
N GLN A 282 -11.21 0.77 -12.98
CA GLN A 282 -11.43 1.24 -11.61
C GLN A 282 -10.21 1.98 -11.07
N LEU A 283 -9.00 1.48 -11.31
CA LEU A 283 -7.76 2.18 -10.95
C LEU A 283 -7.70 3.57 -11.59
N GLU A 284 -8.00 3.68 -12.89
CA GLU A 284 -8.00 4.94 -13.64
C GLU A 284 -9.02 5.96 -13.10
N LEU A 285 -10.18 5.49 -12.62
CA LEU A 285 -11.16 6.35 -11.94
C LEU A 285 -10.60 6.95 -10.65
N VAL A 286 -9.90 6.15 -9.83
CA VAL A 286 -9.32 6.63 -8.57
C VAL A 286 -8.09 7.50 -8.84
N GLU A 287 -7.29 7.19 -9.87
CA GLU A 287 -6.20 8.06 -10.36
C GLU A 287 -6.73 9.44 -10.74
N MET A 288 -7.85 9.52 -11.46
CA MET A 288 -8.49 10.80 -11.84
C MET A 288 -8.92 11.63 -10.62
N VAL A 289 -9.43 10.97 -9.57
CA VAL A 289 -9.76 11.61 -8.30
C VAL A 289 -8.51 12.12 -7.59
N ALA A 290 -7.45 11.30 -7.54
CA ALA A 290 -6.18 11.65 -6.92
C ALA A 290 -5.50 12.83 -7.63
N ASP A 291 -5.50 12.85 -8.97
CA ASP A 291 -4.96 13.95 -9.78
C ASP A 291 -5.74 15.25 -9.53
N THR A 292 -7.07 15.17 -9.48
CA THR A 292 -7.92 16.32 -9.18
C THR A 292 -7.64 16.89 -7.79
N LEU A 293 -7.49 16.01 -6.79
CA LEU A 293 -7.11 16.40 -5.44
C LEU A 293 -5.71 17.02 -5.41
N ALA A 294 -4.72 16.40 -6.07
CA ALA A 294 -3.35 16.88 -6.07
C ALA A 294 -3.23 18.28 -6.70
N ALA A 295 -3.89 18.50 -7.84
CA ALA A 295 -3.96 19.81 -8.48
C ALA A 295 -4.64 20.85 -7.57
N ARG A 296 -5.71 20.47 -6.87
CA ARG A 296 -6.41 21.34 -5.92
C ARG A 296 -5.52 21.75 -4.74
N LEU A 297 -4.77 20.82 -4.16
CA LEU A 297 -3.83 21.07 -3.06
C LEU A 297 -2.64 21.91 -3.50
N ALA A 298 -2.17 21.72 -4.74
CA ALA A 298 -1.05 22.51 -5.29
C ALA A 298 -1.35 24.02 -5.39
N THR A 299 -2.62 24.40 -5.56
CA THR A 299 -3.02 25.82 -5.68
C THR A 299 -3.04 26.59 -4.36
N GLU A 300 -2.93 25.93 -3.21
CA GLU A 300 -2.94 26.56 -1.88
C GLU A 300 -1.54 26.70 -1.25
N GLY A 301 -0.50 26.27 -1.97
CA GLY A 301 0.91 26.31 -1.54
C GLY A 301 1.68 27.58 -1.88
#